data_AF-A0A1C5D3I7-F1
#
_entry.id   AF-A0A1C5D3I7-F1
#
_cell.length_a   1.000
_cell.length_b   1.000
_cell.length_c   1.000
_cell.angle_alpha   90.00
_cell.angle_beta   90.00
_cell.angle_gamma   90.00
#
_symmetry.space_group_name_H-M   'P 1'
#
loop_
_entity.id
_entity.type
_entity.pdbx_description
1 polymer ?
#
loop_
_entity_poly.entity_id
_entity_poly.type
_entity_poly.pdbx_seq_one_letter_code
_entity_poly.pdbx_strand_id
1 'polypeptide(L)'
;MVFSAGTPCSRPSAVSALSYAVQAYRFTVNVRKTRIVPPGARRSVLGILVDGDTLRLTPDFKSRVLGHLYGIEKFGLRAHQQHRDFASLAGLVHHVDGLIAYALGTESAWAEPVRERWRSILDTQGRPLG
;
A
#
# COMPACT_ATOMS: atom_id res chain seq x y z
N MET A 1 11.67 7.49 8.86
CA MET A 1 11.61 8.96 9.05
C MET A 1 12.07 9.60 7.75
N VAL A 2 11.29 10.55 7.20
CA VAL A 2 11.60 11.24 5.93
C VAL A 2 11.82 12.71 6.26
N PHE A 3 12.87 13.31 5.70
CA PHE A 3 13.20 14.72 5.86
C PHE A 3 13.28 15.37 4.48
N SER A 4 12.67 16.54 4.34
CA SER A 4 12.76 17.40 3.14
C SER A 4 13.51 18.68 3.50
N ALA A 5 14.38 19.13 2.62
CA ALA A 5 15.02 20.44 2.74
C ALA A 5 14.18 21.48 1.99
N GLY A 6 13.86 22.61 2.64
CA GLY A 6 13.18 23.75 2.00
C GLY A 6 14.10 24.62 1.12
N THR A 7 15.39 24.28 1.05
CA THR A 7 16.42 24.98 0.27
C THR A 7 17.26 23.97 -0.52
N PRO A 8 17.96 24.40 -1.58
CA PRO A 8 18.89 23.54 -2.31
C PRO A 8 19.91 22.93 -1.35
N CYS A 9 19.94 21.60 -1.30
CA CYS A 9 20.78 20.86 -0.36
C CYS A 9 21.70 19.91 -1.14
N SER A 10 23.00 20.03 -0.91
CA SER A 10 23.98 19.08 -1.45
C SER A 10 23.90 17.74 -0.69
N ARG A 11 24.29 16.64 -1.35
CA ARG A 11 24.37 15.32 -0.69
C ARG A 11 25.21 15.35 0.61
N PRO A 12 26.43 15.91 0.63
CA PRO A 12 27.23 16.01 1.84
C PRO A 12 26.54 16.81 2.96
N SER A 13 25.93 17.94 2.62
CA SER A 13 25.19 18.77 3.58
C SER A 13 24.01 18.02 4.21
N ALA A 14 23.28 17.23 3.41
CA ALA A 14 22.17 16.42 3.89
C ALA A 14 22.61 15.32 4.87
N VAL A 15 23.72 14.63 4.59
CA VAL A 15 24.27 13.59 5.49
C VAL A 15 24.68 14.23 6.83
N SER A 16 25.36 15.38 6.78
CA SER A 16 25.84 16.08 7.97
C SER A 16 24.67 16.53 8.86
N ALA A 17 23.66 17.18 8.28
CA ALA A 17 22.48 17.63 9.01
C ALA A 17 21.70 16.47 9.65
N LEU A 18 21.51 15.36 8.92
CA LEU A 18 20.89 14.15 9.47
C LEU A 18 21.69 13.59 10.64
N SER A 19 23.01 13.48 10.49
CA SER A 19 23.89 12.92 11.52
C SER A 19 23.83 13.75 12.80
N TYR A 20 23.86 15.08 12.67
CA TYR A 20 23.71 16.00 13.79
C TYR A 20 22.37 15.83 14.52
N ALA A 21 21.25 15.80 13.77
CA ALA A 21 19.91 15.66 14.35
C ALA A 21 19.74 14.33 15.09
N VAL A 22 20.29 13.24 14.55
CA VAL A 22 20.18 11.89 15.13
C VAL A 22 21.08 11.76 16.38
N GLN A 23 22.28 12.36 16.36
CA GLN A 23 23.20 12.37 17.51
C GLN A 23 22.67 13.13 18.73
N ALA A 24 21.86 14.17 18.52
CA ALA A 24 21.20 14.89 19.61
C ALA A 24 20.37 13.97 20.52
N TYR A 25 19.86 12.86 19.97
CA TYR A 25 19.10 11.83 20.69
C TYR A 25 19.92 10.58 21.02
N ARG A 26 21.26 10.66 20.96
CA ARG A 26 22.18 9.53 21.19
C ARG A 26 22.01 8.35 20.23
N PHE A 27 21.42 8.58 19.07
CA PHE A 27 21.34 7.59 18.01
C PHE A 27 22.53 7.71 17.04
N THR A 28 22.78 6.65 16.26
CA THR A 28 23.78 6.64 15.18
C THR A 28 23.13 6.28 13.86
N VAL A 29 23.52 6.95 12.78
CA VAL A 29 23.01 6.69 11.43
C VAL A 29 23.56 5.36 10.91
N ASN A 30 22.68 4.45 10.51
CA ASN A 30 23.09 3.23 9.82
C ASN A 30 23.25 3.50 8.33
N VAL A 31 24.48 3.81 7.91
CA VAL A 31 24.82 4.16 6.51
C VAL A 31 24.39 3.11 5.48
N ARG A 32 24.30 1.82 5.85
CA ARG A 32 23.83 0.77 4.94
C ARG A 32 22.31 0.80 4.71
N LYS A 33 21.56 1.35 5.68
CA LYS A 33 20.10 1.47 5.65
C LYS A 33 19.62 2.91 5.38
N THR A 34 20.54 3.84 5.12
CA THR A 34 20.24 5.25 4.85
C THR A 34 20.57 5.58 3.40
N ARG A 35 19.61 6.15 2.68
CA ARG A 35 19.78 6.56 1.27
C ARG A 35 19.30 7.99 1.09
N ILE A 36 20.11 8.80 0.40
CA ILE A 36 19.69 10.13 -0.07
C ILE A 36 18.99 9.97 -1.42
N VAL A 37 17.69 10.27 -1.42
CA VAL A 37 16.80 10.19 -2.58
C VAL A 37 16.62 11.59 -3.16
N PRO A 38 16.85 11.81 -4.47
CA PRO A 38 16.71 13.13 -5.08
C PRO A 38 15.26 13.62 -5.06
N PRO A 39 15.03 14.94 -5.26
CA PRO A 39 13.68 15.47 -5.51
C PRO A 39 13.01 14.74 -6.69
N GLY A 40 11.71 14.44 -6.56
CA GLY A 40 10.92 13.76 -7.60
C GLY A 40 11.12 12.24 -7.73
N ALA A 41 12.09 11.64 -7.04
CA ALA A 41 12.20 10.18 -7.03
C ALA A 41 11.10 9.54 -6.18
N ARG A 42 10.59 8.39 -6.64
CA ARG A 42 9.53 7.62 -5.98
C ARG A 42 9.87 7.30 -4.53
N ARG A 43 8.97 7.61 -3.61
CA ARG A 43 9.09 7.35 -2.17
C ARG A 43 7.96 6.45 -1.72
N SER A 44 8.28 5.37 -1.03
CA SER A 44 7.28 4.50 -0.40
C SER A 44 7.54 4.33 1.09
N VAL A 45 6.47 4.39 1.87
CA VAL A 45 6.48 4.11 3.31
C VAL A 45 5.32 3.18 3.60
N LEU A 46 5.59 2.04 4.24
CA LEU A 46 4.57 1.05 4.62
C LEU A 46 3.64 0.62 3.47
N GLY A 47 4.16 0.54 2.24
CA GLY A 47 3.38 0.14 1.07
C GLY A 47 2.56 1.25 0.40
N ILE A 48 2.67 2.50 0.87
CA ILE A 48 2.01 3.70 0.32
C ILE A 48 3.05 4.57 -0.38
N LEU A 49 2.65 5.21 -1.48
CA LEU A 49 3.43 6.25 -2.15
C LEU A 49 3.21 7.61 -1.48
N VAL A 50 4.32 8.25 -1.13
CA VAL A 50 4.37 9.53 -0.37
C VAL A 50 5.20 10.59 -1.10
N ASP A 51 5.33 10.44 -2.42
CA ASP A 51 6.14 11.29 -3.29
C ASP A 51 5.40 12.50 -3.90
N GLY A 52 4.08 12.63 -3.65
CA GLY A 52 3.27 13.77 -4.07
C GLY A 52 2.42 14.36 -2.94
N ASP A 53 1.53 15.28 -3.30
CA ASP A 53 0.68 16.04 -2.34
C ASP A 53 -0.38 15.18 -1.65
N THR A 54 -0.66 14.00 -2.21
CA THR A 54 -1.63 13.04 -1.67
C THR A 54 -1.00 11.66 -1.50
N LEU A 55 -1.49 10.92 -0.51
CA LEU A 55 -1.14 9.51 -0.35
C LEU A 55 -1.71 8.72 -1.53
N ARG A 56 -0.88 7.86 -2.13
CA ARG A 56 -1.30 7.04 -3.29
C ARG A 56 -0.98 5.58 -3.07
N LEU A 57 -1.84 4.70 -3.56
CA LEU A 57 -1.57 3.27 -3.53
C LEU A 57 -0.50 2.92 -4.57
N THR A 58 0.30 1.91 -4.28
CA THR A 58 1.27 1.39 -5.26
C THR A 58 0.56 0.67 -6.41
N PRO A 59 1.12 0.66 -7.64
CA PRO A 59 0.57 -0.13 -8.74
C PRO A 59 0.42 -1.62 -8.39
N ASP A 60 1.40 -2.20 -7.70
CA ASP A 60 1.38 -3.60 -7.29
C ASP A 60 0.23 -3.90 -6.32
N PHE A 61 -0.05 -2.98 -5.38
CA PHE A 61 -1.19 -3.10 -4.50
C PHE A 61 -2.51 -3.10 -5.30
N LYS A 62 -2.68 -2.14 -6.22
CA LYS A 62 -3.89 -2.06 -7.05
C LYS A 62 -4.06 -3.32 -7.90
N SER A 63 -2.99 -3.79 -8.53
CA SER A 63 -2.97 -5.04 -9.31
C SER A 63 -3.35 -6.25 -8.47
N ARG A 64 -2.87 -6.34 -7.23
CA ARG A 64 -3.26 -7.40 -6.30
C ARG A 64 -4.77 -7.40 -6.04
N VAL A 65 -5.33 -6.24 -5.67
CA VAL A 65 -6.79 -6.13 -5.39
C VAL A 65 -7.59 -6.52 -6.62
N LEU A 66 -7.28 -5.92 -7.78
CA LEU A 66 -7.98 -6.20 -9.03
C LEU A 66 -7.84 -7.67 -9.47
N GLY A 67 -6.68 -8.28 -9.21
CA GLY A 67 -6.45 -9.70 -9.47
C GLY A 67 -7.31 -10.63 -8.62
N HIS A 68 -7.69 -10.25 -7.40
CA HIS A 68 -8.69 -11.00 -6.62
C HIS A 68 -10.08 -10.87 -7.24
N LEU A 69 -10.53 -9.64 -7.54
CA LEU A 69 -11.86 -9.41 -8.12
C LEU A 69 -12.02 -10.15 -9.46
N TYR A 70 -11.05 -9.99 -10.36
CA TYR A 70 -11.07 -10.68 -11.67
C TYR A 70 -11.05 -12.20 -11.54
N GLY A 71 -10.23 -12.74 -10.65
CA GLY A 71 -10.17 -14.19 -10.43
C GLY A 71 -11.51 -14.74 -9.90
N ILE A 72 -12.16 -14.01 -8.98
CA ILE A 72 -13.46 -14.40 -8.43
C ILE A 72 -14.57 -14.28 -9.47
N GLU A 73 -14.61 -13.21 -10.25
CA GLU A 73 -15.61 -13.05 -11.33
C GLU A 73 -15.49 -14.15 -12.38
N LYS A 74 -14.25 -14.53 -12.73
CA LYS A 74 -14.00 -15.49 -13.81
C LYS A 74 -14.18 -16.94 -13.38
N PHE A 75 -13.75 -17.28 -12.17
CA PHE A 75 -13.67 -18.68 -11.72
C PHE A 75 -14.62 -18.99 -10.56
N GLY A 76 -15.24 -17.98 -9.97
CA GLY A 76 -16.08 -18.11 -8.79
C GLY A 76 -15.29 -18.08 -7.48
N LEU A 77 -16.00 -17.80 -6.39
CA LEU A 77 -15.41 -17.54 -5.08
C LEU A 77 -14.64 -18.75 -4.52
N ARG A 78 -15.21 -19.96 -4.63
CA ARG A 78 -14.62 -21.21 -4.12
C ARG A 78 -13.36 -21.62 -4.89
N ALA A 79 -13.40 -21.55 -6.22
CA ALA A 79 -12.24 -21.89 -7.04
C ALA A 79 -11.08 -20.93 -6.78
N HIS A 80 -11.36 -19.62 -6.66
CA HIS A 80 -10.33 -18.63 -6.36
C HIS A 80 -9.76 -18.79 -4.93
N GLN A 81 -10.60 -19.12 -3.95
CA GLN A 81 -10.17 -19.43 -2.58
C GLN A 81 -9.16 -20.59 -2.56
N GLN A 82 -9.46 -21.67 -3.28
CA GLN A 82 -8.56 -22.84 -3.38
C GLN A 82 -7.29 -22.49 -4.14
N HIS A 83 -7.39 -21.80 -5.28
CA HIS A 83 -6.23 -21.43 -6.11
C HIS A 83 -5.25 -20.49 -5.41
N ARG A 84 -5.73 -19.68 -4.46
CA ARG A 84 -4.91 -18.75 -3.67
C ARG A 84 -4.62 -19.25 -2.25
N ASP A 85 -4.91 -20.54 -1.97
CA ASP A 85 -4.62 -21.22 -0.71
C ASP A 85 -5.18 -20.53 0.55
N PHE A 86 -6.35 -19.90 0.45
CA PHE A 86 -7.04 -19.37 1.64
C PHE A 86 -7.66 -20.51 2.45
N ALA A 87 -7.57 -20.45 3.78
CA ALA A 87 -8.11 -21.49 4.65
C ALA A 87 -9.65 -21.61 4.61
N SER A 88 -10.36 -20.53 4.26
CA SER A 88 -11.82 -20.51 4.16
C SER A 88 -12.32 -19.43 3.20
N LEU A 89 -13.58 -19.56 2.75
CA LEU A 89 -14.26 -18.52 1.96
C LEU A 89 -14.36 -17.21 2.73
N ALA A 90 -14.73 -17.26 4.02
CA ALA A 90 -14.78 -16.08 4.89
C ALA A 90 -13.39 -15.42 5.02
N GLY A 91 -12.31 -16.20 5.10
CA GLY A 91 -10.94 -15.69 5.12
C GLY A 91 -10.57 -14.94 3.84
N LEU A 92 -10.94 -15.46 2.67
CA LEU A 92 -10.79 -14.74 1.40
C LEU A 92 -11.58 -13.42 1.39
N VAL A 93 -12.85 -13.45 1.82
CA VAL A 93 -13.71 -12.26 1.83
C VAL A 93 -13.13 -11.18 2.75
N HIS A 94 -12.79 -11.52 3.99
CA HIS A 94 -12.18 -10.60 4.94
C HIS A 94 -10.83 -10.06 4.46
N HIS A 95 -10.05 -10.88 3.75
CA HIS A 95 -8.81 -10.43 3.15
C HIS A 95 -9.04 -9.33 2.11
N VAL A 96 -9.98 -9.55 1.18
CA VAL A 96 -10.31 -8.57 0.14
C VAL A 96 -10.94 -7.31 0.75
N ASP A 97 -11.84 -7.47 1.73
CA ASP A 97 -12.43 -6.35 2.48
C ASP A 97 -11.35 -5.50 3.16
N GLY A 98 -10.36 -6.14 3.81
CA GLY A 98 -9.24 -5.44 4.44
C GLY A 98 -8.37 -4.66 3.46
N LEU A 99 -8.11 -5.23 2.27
CA LEU A 99 -7.39 -4.52 1.21
C LEU A 99 -8.18 -3.28 0.74
N ILE A 100 -9.49 -3.42 0.55
CA ILE A 100 -10.36 -2.30 0.11
C ILE A 100 -10.48 -1.24 1.22
N ALA A 101 -10.58 -1.65 2.49
CA ALA A 101 -10.64 -0.72 3.62
C ALA A 101 -9.37 0.12 3.74
N TYR A 102 -8.19 -0.51 3.59
CA TYR A 102 -6.92 0.21 3.52
C TYR A 102 -6.86 1.18 2.34
N ALA A 103 -7.36 0.75 1.18
CA ALA A 103 -7.43 1.58 -0.02
C ALA A 103 -8.32 2.81 0.18
N LEU A 104 -9.47 2.68 0.85
CA LEU A 104 -10.37 3.79 1.17
C LEU A 104 -9.71 4.85 2.06
N GLY A 105 -8.90 4.42 3.03
CA GLY A 105 -8.15 5.34 3.90
C GLY A 105 -6.96 6.02 3.22
N THR A 106 -6.56 5.56 2.02
CA THR A 106 -5.38 6.06 1.31
C THR A 106 -5.74 6.84 0.05
N GLU A 107 -6.53 6.24 -0.85
CA GLU A 107 -6.90 6.78 -2.17
C GLU A 107 -8.38 6.47 -2.45
N SER A 108 -9.28 7.14 -1.73
CA SER A 108 -10.73 6.87 -1.73
C SER A 108 -11.37 6.91 -3.11
N ALA A 109 -11.01 7.88 -3.94
CA ALA A 109 -11.52 8.02 -5.31
C ALA A 109 -11.26 6.78 -6.18
N TRP A 110 -10.15 6.07 -5.95
CA TRP A 110 -9.87 4.80 -6.62
C TRP A 110 -10.61 3.63 -5.94
N ALA A 111 -10.70 3.64 -4.61
CA ALA A 111 -11.20 2.50 -3.84
C ALA A 111 -12.73 2.37 -3.83
N GLU A 112 -13.47 3.48 -3.90
CA GLU A 112 -14.95 3.47 -3.92
C GLU A 112 -15.56 2.63 -5.05
N PRO A 113 -15.20 2.83 -6.33
CA PRO A 113 -15.72 2.00 -7.41
C PRO A 113 -15.28 0.53 -7.28
N VAL A 114 -14.09 0.27 -6.73
CA VAL A 114 -13.61 -1.10 -6.47
C VAL A 114 -14.44 -1.78 -5.38
N ARG A 115 -14.79 -1.05 -4.31
CA ARG A 115 -15.69 -1.54 -3.26
C ARG A 115 -17.06 -1.90 -3.84
N GLU A 116 -17.60 -1.07 -4.71
CA GLU A 116 -18.92 -1.31 -5.30
C GLU A 116 -18.92 -2.55 -6.19
N ARG A 117 -17.88 -2.68 -7.04
CA ARG A 117 -17.66 -3.89 -7.83
C ARG A 117 -17.56 -5.13 -6.94
N TRP A 118 -16.83 -5.04 -5.83
CA TRP A 118 -16.69 -6.17 -4.90
C TRP A 118 -18.01 -6.58 -4.26
N ARG A 119 -18.87 -5.62 -3.86
CA ARG A 119 -20.22 -5.91 -3.36
C ARG A 119 -21.07 -6.64 -4.38
N SER A 120 -21.10 -6.14 -5.63
CA SER A 120 -21.85 -6.78 -6.71
C SER A 120 -21.40 -8.23 -6.98
N ILE A 121 -20.09 -8.49 -6.92
CA ILE A 121 -19.55 -9.86 -7.03
C ILE A 121 -20.08 -10.75 -5.91
N LEU A 122 -20.05 -10.28 -4.66
CA LEU A 122 -20.52 -11.04 -3.50
C LEU A 122 -22.02 -11.33 -3.57
N ASP A 123 -22.82 -10.35 -3.98
CA ASP A 123 -24.28 -10.51 -4.12
C ASP A 123 -24.60 -11.56 -5.19
N THR A 124 -23.87 -11.55 -6.31
CA THR A 124 -24.04 -12.53 -7.41
C THR A 124 -23.66 -13.96 -6.99
N GLN A 125 -22.61 -14.11 -6.19
CA GLN A 125 -22.07 -15.42 -5.81
C GLN A 125 -22.72 -16.03 -4.56
N GLY A 126 -23.63 -15.30 -3.91
CA GLY A 126 -24.20 -15.67 -2.62
C GLY A 126 -23.18 -15.47 -1.51
N ARG A 127 -23.31 -14.37 -0.76
CA ARG A 127 -22.38 -14.02 0.32
C ARG A 127 -22.21 -15.20 1.27
N PRO A 128 -20.98 -15.72 1.48
CA PRO A 128 -20.75 -16.73 2.49
C PRO A 128 -20.97 -16.06 3.85
N LEU A 129 -22.15 -16.29 4.43
CA LEU A 129 -22.42 -15.96 5.82
C LEU A 129 -21.52 -16.88 6.66
N GLY A 130 -20.67 -16.26 7.48
CA GLY A 130 -20.06 -16.96 8.60
C GLY A 130 -21.12 -17.36 9.61
#